data_AF-A0A9P7E7T7-F1
#
_entry.id   AF-A0A9P7E7T7-F1
#
_cell.length_a   1.000
_cell.length_b   1.000
_cell.length_c   1.000
_cell.angle_alpha   90.00
_cell.angle_beta   90.00
_cell.angle_gamma   90.00
#
_symmetry.space_group_name_H-M   'P 1'
#
loop_
_entity.id
_entity.type
_entity.pdbx_description
1 polymer ?
#
loop_
_entity_poly.entity_id
_entity_poly.type
_entity_poly.pdbx_seq_one_letter_code
_entity_poly.pdbx_strand_id
1 'polypeptide(L)'
;MVVNITPKIKHVRPKLTVTQKANHRKKAVGLSNAIDEAWEAYQEEAAVISEKYKWSTKWTQLQLHNNRGLRLHQKPNAWNAFTSQKLNEVNQGISIEGFYIAVRGDVEHFHELKIFYTPKAQSFIKEISHLNPKHFALKFKSWVTGNFDTHADSTHHLSPTKLINLCCTNIQEGLNAIMRKCNLSKKIKMNYDNYKKKIIKMHSIALEGWTCGKVQNPGKICHCKDLVTLLDALVNEQCLWIQLTQEQVEQHIAGNRE
;
A
#
# COMPACT_ATOMS: atom_id res chain seq x y z
N MET A 1 -3.88 52.32 1.38
CA MET A 1 -4.44 51.71 0.16
C MET A 1 -5.66 50.90 0.56
N VAL A 2 -6.86 51.36 0.18
CA VAL A 2 -8.13 50.71 0.55
C VAL A 2 -8.39 49.57 -0.43
N VAL A 3 -8.38 48.33 0.05
CA VAL A 3 -8.67 47.15 -0.76
C VAL A 3 -10.18 46.99 -0.86
N ASN A 4 -10.75 47.33 -2.02
CA ASN A 4 -12.15 47.06 -2.32
C ASN A 4 -12.35 45.55 -2.54
N ILE A 5 -12.96 44.88 -1.57
CA ILE A 5 -13.36 43.47 -1.67
C ILE A 5 -14.71 43.44 -2.39
N THR A 6 -14.71 43.04 -3.66
CA THR A 6 -15.95 42.81 -4.40
C THR A 6 -16.66 41.56 -3.87
N PRO A 7 -17.99 41.61 -3.65
CA PRO A 7 -18.74 40.49 -3.12
C PRO A 7 -18.77 39.34 -4.14
N LYS A 8 -18.36 38.14 -3.70
CA LYS A 8 -18.38 36.93 -4.54
C LYS A 8 -19.82 36.59 -4.93
N ILE A 9 -20.14 36.72 -6.22
CA ILE A 9 -21.43 36.32 -6.78
C ILE A 9 -21.58 34.80 -6.64
N LYS A 10 -22.57 34.35 -5.88
CA LYS A 10 -22.91 32.93 -5.76
C LYS A 10 -23.65 32.48 -7.02
N HIS A 11 -22.97 31.73 -7.88
CA HIS A 11 -23.62 31.07 -9.01
C HIS A 11 -24.55 29.96 -8.51
N VAL A 12 -25.86 30.19 -8.53
CA VAL A 12 -26.87 29.15 -8.27
C VAL A 12 -27.11 28.38 -9.56
N ARG A 13 -26.73 27.10 -9.59
CA ARG A 13 -27.04 26.23 -10.75
C ARG A 13 -28.53 25.90 -10.76
N PRO A 14 -29.23 26.04 -11.89
CA PRO A 14 -30.65 25.71 -11.99
C PRO A 14 -30.90 24.21 -11.70
N LYS A 15 -31.99 23.91 -10.97
CA LYS A 15 -32.37 22.53 -10.64
C LYS A 15 -32.94 21.84 -11.89
N LEU A 16 -32.45 20.63 -12.19
CA LEU A 16 -32.97 19.80 -13.27
C LEU A 16 -34.43 19.41 -13.01
N THR A 17 -35.24 19.44 -14.08
CA THR A 17 -36.63 18.97 -14.05
C THR A 17 -36.71 17.45 -13.89
N VAL A 18 -37.87 16.94 -13.44
CA VAL A 18 -38.08 15.48 -13.27
C VAL A 18 -37.87 14.74 -14.58
N THR A 19 -38.33 15.29 -15.70
CA THR A 19 -38.14 14.72 -17.05
C THR A 19 -36.67 14.69 -17.46
N GLN A 20 -35.89 15.74 -17.16
CA GLN A 20 -34.45 15.75 -17.41
C GLN A 20 -33.74 14.66 -16.59
N LYS A 21 -34.09 14.52 -15.30
CA LYS A 21 -33.53 13.46 -14.44
C LYS A 21 -33.84 12.06 -14.97
N ALA A 22 -35.08 11.82 -15.43
CA ALA A 22 -35.45 10.53 -16.03
C ALA A 22 -34.65 10.23 -17.31
N ASN A 23 -34.46 11.23 -18.18
CA ASN A 23 -33.63 11.09 -19.38
C ASN A 23 -32.16 10.83 -19.04
N HIS A 24 -31.61 11.50 -18.02
CA HIS A 24 -30.25 11.23 -17.54
C HIS A 24 -30.09 9.80 -17.03
N ARG A 25 -31.06 9.28 -16.27
CA ARG A 25 -31.06 7.88 -15.81
C ARG A 25 -31.10 6.90 -16.98
N LYS A 26 -31.98 7.13 -17.96
CA LYS A 26 -32.07 6.28 -19.16
C LYS A 26 -30.75 6.25 -19.93
N LYS A 27 -30.10 7.39 -20.10
CA LYS A 27 -28.77 7.48 -20.75
C LYS A 27 -27.68 6.77 -19.95
N ALA A 28 -27.67 6.94 -18.62
CA ALA A 28 -26.70 6.29 -17.76
C ALA A 28 -26.83 4.76 -17.78
N VAL A 29 -28.06 4.24 -17.72
CA VAL A 29 -28.33 2.81 -17.86
C VAL A 29 -27.88 2.30 -19.23
N GLY A 30 -28.23 3.01 -20.31
CA GLY A 30 -27.80 2.64 -21.66
C GLY A 30 -26.27 2.62 -21.82
N LEU A 31 -25.56 3.58 -21.21
CA LEU A 31 -24.10 3.60 -21.21
C LEU A 31 -23.52 2.43 -20.41
N SER A 32 -24.08 2.11 -19.24
CA SER A 32 -23.64 0.97 -18.43
C SER A 32 -23.74 -0.33 -19.23
N ASN A 33 -24.91 -0.59 -19.82
CA ASN A 33 -25.13 -1.79 -20.63
C ASN A 33 -24.16 -1.87 -21.81
N ALA A 34 -23.94 -0.75 -22.52
CA ALA A 34 -22.99 -0.73 -23.63
C ALA A 34 -21.53 -0.98 -23.19
N ILE A 35 -21.16 -0.56 -21.98
CA ILE A 35 -19.84 -0.86 -21.39
C ILE A 35 -19.75 -2.35 -21.04
N ASP A 36 -20.80 -2.91 -20.44
CA ASP A 36 -20.84 -4.33 -20.06
C ASP A 36 -20.76 -5.23 -21.31
N GLU A 37 -21.54 -4.92 -22.36
CA GLU A 37 -21.47 -5.62 -23.66
C GLU A 37 -20.07 -5.54 -24.28
N ALA A 38 -19.46 -4.35 -24.28
CA ALA A 38 -18.10 -4.18 -24.80
C ALA A 38 -17.06 -4.96 -23.98
N TRP A 39 -17.28 -5.07 -22.66
CA TRP A 39 -16.42 -5.83 -21.78
C TRP A 39 -16.55 -7.33 -22.03
N GLU A 40 -17.77 -7.85 -22.19
CA GLU A 40 -18.01 -9.26 -22.53
C GLU A 40 -17.36 -9.63 -23.86
N ALA A 41 -17.57 -8.84 -24.91
CA ALA A 41 -16.93 -9.05 -26.21
C ALA A 41 -15.39 -9.05 -26.10
N TYR A 42 -14.83 -8.14 -25.31
CA TYR A 42 -13.39 -8.11 -25.05
C TYR A 42 -12.88 -9.38 -24.33
N GLN A 43 -13.64 -9.90 -23.36
CA GLN A 43 -13.29 -11.12 -22.64
C GLN A 43 -13.29 -12.33 -23.59
N GLU A 44 -14.29 -12.43 -24.46
CA GLU A 44 -14.39 -13.47 -25.48
C GLU A 44 -13.21 -13.42 -26.46
N GLU A 45 -12.91 -12.24 -27.02
CA GLU A 45 -11.75 -12.07 -27.91
C GLU A 45 -10.43 -12.46 -27.23
N ALA A 46 -10.24 -12.05 -25.97
CA ALA A 46 -9.05 -12.38 -25.21
C ALA A 46 -8.92 -13.89 -24.95
N ALA A 47 -10.03 -14.59 -24.74
CA ALA A 47 -10.07 -16.05 -24.58
C ALA A 47 -9.74 -16.77 -25.89
N VAL A 48 -10.29 -16.33 -27.02
CA VAL A 48 -9.99 -16.89 -28.35
C VAL A 48 -8.50 -16.76 -28.67
N ILE A 49 -7.90 -15.59 -28.39
CA ILE A 49 -6.47 -15.37 -28.60
C ILE A 49 -5.64 -16.24 -27.64
N SER A 50 -6.03 -16.34 -26.36
CA SER A 50 -5.28 -17.13 -25.38
C SER A 50 -5.26 -18.61 -25.74
N GLU A 51 -6.40 -19.16 -26.19
CA GLU A 51 -6.53 -20.54 -26.66
C GLU A 51 -5.68 -20.79 -27.90
N LYS A 52 -5.78 -19.92 -28.92
CA LYS A 52 -5.04 -20.04 -30.18
C LYS A 52 -3.52 -20.11 -30.00
N TYR A 53 -2.96 -19.37 -29.04
CA TYR A 53 -1.52 -19.28 -28.80
C TYR A 53 -1.05 -20.04 -27.55
N LYS A 54 -1.94 -20.82 -26.90
CA LYS A 54 -1.65 -21.57 -25.66
C LYS A 54 -1.06 -20.70 -24.54
N TRP A 55 -1.56 -19.48 -24.42
CA TRP A 55 -1.17 -18.54 -23.36
C TRP A 55 -2.28 -18.39 -22.33
N SER A 56 -1.95 -17.87 -21.14
CA SER A 56 -2.96 -17.60 -20.14
C SER A 56 -3.84 -16.42 -20.55
N THR A 57 -5.16 -16.53 -20.39
CA THR A 57 -6.13 -15.46 -20.70
C THR A 57 -5.78 -14.14 -20.00
N LYS A 58 -5.33 -14.20 -18.73
CA LYS A 58 -4.88 -13.04 -17.96
C LYS A 58 -3.72 -12.30 -18.62
N TRP A 59 -2.73 -13.03 -19.15
CA TRP A 59 -1.60 -12.41 -19.85
C TRP A 59 -2.05 -11.75 -21.16
N THR A 60 -2.93 -12.41 -21.92
CA THR A 60 -3.47 -11.91 -23.18
C THR A 60 -4.27 -10.62 -22.98
N GLN A 61 -5.13 -10.57 -21.96
CA GLN A 61 -5.85 -9.36 -21.56
C GLN A 61 -4.88 -8.22 -21.26
N LEU A 62 -3.84 -8.50 -20.46
CA LEU A 62 -2.84 -7.51 -20.09
C LEU A 62 -2.12 -6.93 -21.32
N GLN A 63 -1.84 -7.75 -22.34
CA GLN A 63 -1.23 -7.28 -23.58
C GLN A 63 -2.18 -6.46 -24.44
N LEU A 64 -3.44 -6.89 -24.58
CA LEU A 64 -4.46 -6.15 -25.33
C LEU A 64 -4.71 -4.76 -24.72
N HIS A 65 -4.71 -4.65 -23.39
CA HIS A 65 -4.82 -3.38 -22.68
C HIS A 65 -3.56 -2.50 -22.80
N ASN A 66 -2.36 -3.10 -22.73
CA ASN A 66 -1.12 -2.32 -22.64
C ASN A 66 -0.50 -1.93 -24.00
N ASN A 67 -0.82 -2.61 -25.11
CA ASN A 67 -0.09 -2.42 -26.37
C ASN A 67 -0.67 -1.37 -27.33
N ARG A 68 -1.85 -0.77 -27.10
CA ARG A 68 -2.51 0.06 -28.12
C ARG A 68 -2.50 1.58 -27.94
N GLY A 69 -1.81 2.17 -26.96
CA GLY A 69 -1.68 3.65 -27.00
C GLY A 69 -1.15 4.40 -25.78
N LEU A 70 -0.94 3.77 -24.62
CA LEU A 70 -0.42 4.48 -23.44
C LEU A 70 1.11 4.55 -23.36
N ARG A 71 1.80 4.16 -24.44
CA ARG A 71 3.16 4.66 -24.74
C ARG A 71 3.08 5.87 -25.66
N LEU A 72 2.25 6.85 -25.32
CA LEU A 72 2.59 8.20 -25.76
C LEU A 72 3.98 8.45 -25.19
N HIS A 73 4.99 8.58 -26.06
CA HIS A 73 6.17 9.34 -25.73
C HIS A 73 5.62 10.70 -25.29
N GLN A 74 5.45 10.88 -23.98
CA GLN A 74 4.99 12.14 -23.43
C GLN A 74 6.05 13.14 -23.81
N LYS A 75 5.78 13.93 -24.86
CA LYS A 75 6.57 15.10 -25.18
C LYS A 75 6.53 15.97 -23.91
N PRO A 76 7.66 16.50 -23.44
CA PRO A 76 7.66 17.42 -22.32
C PRO A 76 6.60 18.50 -22.58
N ASN A 77 5.51 18.50 -21.81
CA ASN A 77 4.53 19.58 -21.92
C ASN A 77 5.18 20.87 -21.38
N ALA A 78 4.69 22.03 -21.81
CA ALA A 78 5.28 23.32 -21.43
C ALA A 78 5.40 23.49 -19.90
N TRP A 79 4.48 22.88 -19.15
CA TRP A 79 4.52 22.86 -17.69
C TRP A 79 5.70 22.04 -17.14
N ASN A 80 5.97 20.86 -17.70
CA ASN A 80 7.10 20.03 -17.30
C ASN A 80 8.44 20.72 -17.61
N ALA A 81 8.53 21.38 -18.77
CA ALA A 81 9.69 22.20 -19.11
C ALA A 81 9.87 23.36 -18.11
N PHE A 82 8.80 24.12 -17.84
CA PHE A 82 8.82 25.23 -16.88
C PHE A 82 9.21 24.78 -15.46
N THR A 83 8.63 23.68 -14.98
CA THR A 83 8.92 23.18 -13.62
C THR A 83 10.35 22.64 -13.52
N SER A 84 10.83 21.94 -14.56
CA SER A 84 12.22 21.47 -14.62
C SER A 84 13.20 22.65 -14.64
N GLN A 85 12.87 23.69 -15.41
CA GLN A 85 13.65 24.91 -15.49
C GLN A 85 13.68 25.63 -14.13
N LYS A 86 12.53 25.83 -13.48
CA LYS A 86 12.47 26.48 -12.16
C LYS A 86 13.19 25.69 -11.08
N LEU A 87 13.09 24.36 -11.11
CA LEU A 87 13.83 23.50 -10.19
C LEU A 87 15.34 23.64 -10.42
N ASN A 88 15.78 23.66 -11.67
CA ASN A 88 17.18 23.87 -12.01
C ASN A 88 17.68 25.27 -11.63
N GLU A 89 16.88 26.32 -11.85
CA GLU A 89 17.19 27.70 -11.43
C GLU A 89 17.32 27.81 -9.91
N VAL A 90 16.41 27.19 -9.14
CA VAL A 90 16.48 27.18 -7.67
C VAL A 90 17.69 26.37 -7.18
N ASN A 91 18.03 25.29 -7.88
CA ASN A 91 19.19 24.46 -7.55
C ASN A 91 20.52 25.05 -8.04
N GLN A 92 20.51 26.11 -8.86
CA GLN A 92 21.74 26.78 -9.27
C GLN A 92 22.36 27.48 -8.05
N GLY A 93 23.52 26.98 -7.62
CA GLY A 93 24.27 27.50 -6.47
C GLY A 93 23.88 26.89 -5.13
N ILE A 94 22.85 26.04 -5.07
CA ILE A 94 22.45 25.32 -3.87
C ILE A 94 22.72 23.82 -4.07
N SER A 95 23.53 23.19 -3.21
CA SER A 95 23.88 21.76 -3.28
C SER A 95 22.71 20.85 -2.84
N ILE A 96 21.50 21.11 -3.32
CA ILE A 96 20.30 20.34 -3.03
C ILE A 96 20.12 19.28 -4.13
N GLU A 97 19.99 18.03 -3.68
CA GLU A 97 19.70 16.87 -4.51
C GLU A 97 18.33 16.33 -4.11
N GLY A 98 17.49 15.97 -5.07
CA GLY A 98 16.14 15.53 -4.74
C GLY A 98 15.31 15.16 -5.95
N PHE A 99 14.09 14.70 -5.67
CA PHE A 99 13.09 14.42 -6.68
C PHE A 99 11.72 14.89 -6.21
N TYR A 100 10.88 15.28 -7.17
CA TYR A 100 9.50 15.69 -6.97
C TYR A 100 8.60 14.78 -7.80
N ILE A 101 7.60 14.18 -7.17
CA ILE A 101 6.60 13.35 -7.86
C ILE A 101 5.22 13.89 -7.49
N ALA A 102 4.45 14.30 -8.49
CA ALA A 102 3.05 14.64 -8.33
C ALA A 102 2.18 13.63 -9.08
N VAL A 103 1.27 13.01 -8.33
CA VAL A 103 0.28 12.05 -8.81
C VAL A 103 -1.11 12.58 -8.48
N ARG A 104 -2.11 12.13 -9.24
CA ARG A 104 -3.51 12.36 -8.89
C ARG A 104 -3.86 11.58 -7.63
N GLY A 105 -4.63 12.18 -6.74
CA GLY A 105 -5.18 11.52 -5.54
C GLY A 105 -6.37 10.62 -5.84
N ASP A 106 -7.05 10.87 -6.95
CA ASP A 106 -8.33 10.23 -7.29
C ASP A 106 -8.33 9.79 -8.77
N VAL A 107 -9.06 8.73 -9.07
CA VAL A 107 -9.30 8.20 -10.42
C VAL A 107 -10.11 9.16 -11.28
N GLU A 108 -10.97 9.99 -10.69
CA GLU A 108 -11.81 10.96 -11.42
C GLU A 108 -11.00 12.12 -12.04
N HIS A 109 -9.82 12.42 -11.48
CA HIS A 109 -8.99 13.51 -11.96
C HIS A 109 -8.01 13.05 -13.04
N PHE A 110 -8.12 13.60 -14.25
CA PHE A 110 -7.25 13.27 -15.38
C PHE A 110 -5.92 14.05 -15.39
N HIS A 111 -5.26 14.18 -14.24
CA HIS A 111 -3.93 14.79 -14.18
C HIS A 111 -2.84 13.76 -14.52
N GLU A 112 -1.93 14.18 -15.41
CA GLU A 112 -0.74 13.41 -15.76
C GLU A 112 0.23 13.34 -14.57
N LEU A 113 0.91 12.19 -14.45
CA LEU A 113 2.00 12.01 -13.50
C LEU A 113 3.15 12.96 -13.87
N LYS A 114 3.60 13.76 -12.90
CA LYS A 114 4.76 14.64 -13.07
C LYS A 114 5.89 14.13 -12.20
N ILE A 115 7.07 13.96 -12.78
CA ILE A 115 8.27 13.55 -12.06
C ILE A 115 9.43 14.45 -12.48
N PHE A 116 10.14 14.99 -11.50
CA PHE A 116 11.40 15.70 -11.65
C PHE A 116 12.42 15.10 -10.70
N TYR A 117 13.69 15.07 -11.08
CA TYR A 117 14.77 14.57 -10.23
C TYR A 117 16.10 15.18 -10.66
N THR A 118 16.99 15.35 -9.70
CA THR A 118 18.40 15.66 -9.96
C THR A 118 19.16 14.38 -10.37
N PRO A 119 20.36 14.48 -10.97
CA PRO A 119 21.13 13.32 -11.40
C PRO A 119 21.42 12.32 -10.27
N LYS A 120 21.78 12.78 -9.06
CA LYS A 120 22.04 11.87 -7.93
C LYS A 120 20.77 11.22 -7.42
N ALA A 121 19.66 11.95 -7.36
CA ALA A 121 18.36 11.39 -7.00
C ALA A 121 17.91 10.32 -8.00
N GLN A 122 18.20 10.50 -9.29
CA GLN A 122 17.96 9.48 -10.31
C GLN A 122 18.78 8.21 -10.06
N SER A 123 20.08 8.35 -9.79
CA SER A 123 20.94 7.21 -9.47
C SER A 123 20.48 6.49 -8.21
N PHE A 124 20.14 7.23 -7.15
CA PHE A 124 19.56 6.68 -5.92
C PHE A 124 18.32 5.83 -6.20
N ILE A 125 17.36 6.36 -6.97
CA ILE A 125 16.14 5.60 -7.31
C ILE A 125 16.51 4.32 -8.05
N LYS A 126 17.41 4.38 -9.04
CA LYS A 126 17.80 3.19 -9.82
C LYS A 126 18.55 2.16 -8.99
N GLU A 127 19.50 2.58 -8.16
CA GLU A 127 20.38 1.69 -7.42
C GLU A 127 19.69 1.07 -6.20
N ILE A 128 18.93 1.86 -5.44
CA ILE A 128 18.30 1.40 -4.20
C ILE A 128 16.97 0.70 -4.47
N SER A 129 16.13 1.23 -5.36
CA SER A 129 14.82 0.62 -5.63
C SER A 129 14.85 -0.41 -6.75
N HIS A 130 15.94 -0.49 -7.52
CA HIS A 130 16.05 -1.31 -8.74
C HIS A 130 14.95 -1.00 -9.77
N LEU A 131 14.43 0.23 -9.76
CA LEU A 131 13.39 0.69 -10.67
C LEU A 131 13.88 1.89 -11.47
N ASN A 132 13.45 1.96 -12.73
CA ASN A 132 13.54 3.21 -13.47
C ASN A 132 12.66 4.28 -12.82
N PRO A 133 13.07 5.57 -12.78
CA PRO A 133 12.30 6.64 -12.11
C PRO A 133 10.84 6.74 -12.55
N LYS A 134 10.57 6.53 -13.84
CA LYS A 134 9.19 6.47 -14.35
C LYS A 134 8.39 5.33 -13.75
N HIS A 135 8.98 4.14 -13.63
CA HIS A 135 8.32 2.99 -13.03
C HIS A 135 8.13 3.19 -11.53
N PHE A 136 9.11 3.78 -10.84
CA PHE A 136 8.97 4.19 -9.45
C PHE A 136 7.78 5.14 -9.26
N ALA A 137 7.67 6.20 -10.07
CA ALA A 137 6.56 7.14 -10.03
C ALA A 137 5.21 6.52 -10.41
N LEU A 138 5.17 5.55 -11.33
CA LEU A 138 3.96 4.79 -11.65
C LEU A 138 3.52 3.90 -10.49
N LYS A 139 4.45 3.24 -9.79
CA LYS A 139 4.13 2.48 -8.57
C LYS A 139 3.59 3.40 -7.49
N PHE A 140 4.22 4.56 -7.30
CA PHE A 140 3.72 5.56 -6.37
C PHE A 140 2.32 6.06 -6.76
N LYS A 141 2.07 6.34 -8.04
CA LYS A 141 0.73 6.68 -8.55
C LYS A 141 -0.28 5.59 -8.24
N SER A 142 0.06 4.35 -8.58
CA SER A 142 -0.80 3.19 -8.31
C SER A 142 -1.10 3.04 -6.83
N TRP A 143 -0.14 3.39 -5.97
CA TRP A 143 -0.33 3.38 -4.53
C TRP A 143 -1.32 4.47 -4.10
N VAL A 144 -1.04 5.73 -4.44
CA VAL A 144 -1.93 6.85 -4.09
C VAL A 144 -3.35 6.66 -4.64
N THR A 145 -3.51 6.30 -5.93
CA THR A 145 -4.84 6.09 -6.52
C THR A 145 -5.51 4.78 -6.10
N GLY A 146 -4.74 3.84 -5.54
CA GLY A 146 -5.25 2.57 -5.05
C GLY A 146 -5.96 2.68 -3.70
N ASN A 147 -6.04 3.90 -3.13
CA ASN A 147 -6.68 4.17 -1.85
C ASN A 147 -6.07 3.34 -0.70
N PHE A 148 -4.75 3.12 -0.71
CA PHE A 148 -4.05 2.41 0.38
C PHE A 148 -3.87 3.26 1.66
N ASP A 149 -4.33 4.52 1.65
CA ASP A 149 -4.13 5.52 2.72
C ASP A 149 -5.13 5.41 3.90
N THR A 150 -6.18 4.58 3.82
CA THR A 150 -6.89 4.19 5.04
C THR A 150 -5.98 3.24 5.82
N HIS A 151 -5.23 3.83 6.77
CA HIS A 151 -4.41 3.12 7.76
C HIS A 151 -5.17 2.00 8.52
N ALA A 152 -6.50 1.95 8.43
CA ALA A 152 -7.33 0.87 8.97
C ALA A 152 -7.71 -0.24 7.97
N ASP A 153 -7.55 -0.06 6.65
CA ASP A 153 -7.95 -1.04 5.63
C ASP A 153 -6.79 -1.57 4.75
N SER A 154 -5.60 -0.94 4.82
CA SER A 154 -4.44 -1.39 4.03
C SER A 154 -4.02 -2.84 4.36
N THR A 155 -4.24 -3.27 5.60
CA THR A 155 -3.98 -4.65 6.07
C THR A 155 -4.99 -5.65 5.51
N HIS A 156 -6.24 -5.26 5.27
CA HIS A 156 -7.28 -6.12 4.71
C HIS A 156 -7.06 -6.49 3.23
N HIS A 157 -6.27 -5.72 2.48
CA HIS A 157 -5.95 -5.98 1.07
C HIS A 157 -4.60 -6.68 0.85
N LEU A 158 -3.82 -6.93 1.90
CA LEU A 158 -2.58 -7.67 1.78
C LEU A 158 -2.89 -9.16 1.56
N SER A 159 -2.19 -9.75 0.59
CA SER A 159 -2.22 -11.21 0.42
C SER A 159 -1.85 -11.88 1.76
N PRO A 160 -2.47 -13.01 2.13
CA PRO A 160 -2.20 -13.70 3.40
C PRO A 160 -0.70 -13.91 3.68
N THR A 161 0.09 -14.25 2.67
CA THR A 161 1.54 -14.43 2.78
C THR A 161 2.27 -13.16 3.25
N LYS A 162 1.85 -11.99 2.77
CA LYS A 162 2.45 -10.71 3.19
C LYS A 162 2.10 -10.37 4.63
N LEU A 163 0.85 -10.62 5.05
CA LEU A 163 0.42 -10.44 6.44
C LEU A 163 1.19 -11.34 7.38
N ILE A 164 1.33 -12.63 7.03
CA ILE A 164 2.12 -13.60 7.79
C ILE A 164 3.57 -13.11 7.94
N ASN A 165 4.19 -12.67 6.85
CA ASN A 165 5.56 -12.16 6.87
C ASN A 165 5.70 -10.90 7.73
N LEU A 166 4.77 -9.94 7.61
CA LEU A 166 4.77 -8.72 8.43
C LEU A 166 4.61 -9.04 9.92
N CYS A 167 3.69 -9.93 10.29
CA CYS A 167 3.54 -10.36 11.67
C CYS A 167 4.83 -11.00 12.20
N CYS A 168 5.42 -11.94 11.43
CA CYS A 168 6.66 -12.60 11.83
C CYS A 168 7.82 -11.62 12.02
N THR A 169 7.96 -10.64 11.12
CA THR A 169 8.98 -9.60 11.21
C THR A 169 8.77 -8.73 12.44
N ASN A 170 7.57 -8.18 12.65
CA ASN A 170 7.27 -7.35 13.83
C ASN A 170 7.51 -8.09 15.15
N ILE A 171 7.06 -9.35 15.25
CA ILE A 171 7.29 -10.18 16.43
C ILE A 171 8.79 -10.36 16.68
N GLN A 172 9.57 -10.67 15.63
CA GLN A 172 11.00 -10.89 15.75
C GLN A 172 11.78 -9.60 16.05
N GLU A 173 11.38 -8.47 15.47
CA GLU A 173 11.95 -7.15 15.75
C GLU A 173 11.68 -6.72 17.19
N GLY A 174 10.45 -6.87 17.66
CA GLY A 174 10.09 -6.64 19.06
C GLY A 174 10.88 -7.53 20.02
N LEU A 175 11.06 -8.81 19.68
CA LEU A 175 11.88 -9.73 20.48
C LEU A 175 13.35 -9.27 20.53
N ASN A 176 13.90 -8.84 19.40
CA ASN A 176 15.26 -8.33 19.35
C ASN A 176 15.41 -7.03 20.16
N ALA A 177 14.39 -6.16 20.16
CA ALA A 177 14.39 -4.91 20.90
C ALA A 177 14.40 -5.15 22.42
N ILE A 178 13.54 -6.02 22.94
CA ILE A 178 13.50 -6.34 24.37
C ILE A 178 14.77 -7.07 24.82
N MET A 179 15.32 -7.96 23.98
CA MET A 179 16.58 -8.66 24.28
C MET A 179 17.75 -7.68 24.43
N ARG A 180 17.82 -6.66 23.57
CA ARG A 180 18.81 -5.57 23.70
C ARG A 180 18.61 -4.79 25.00
N LYS A 181 17.36 -4.50 25.37
CA LYS A 181 17.03 -3.81 26.62
C LYS A 181 17.45 -4.61 27.86
N CYS A 182 17.34 -5.93 27.82
CA CYS A 182 17.74 -6.82 28.91
C CYS A 182 19.23 -7.21 28.87
N ASN A 183 20.06 -6.60 28.01
CA ASN A 183 21.48 -6.91 27.83
C ASN A 183 21.79 -8.38 27.47
N LEU A 184 20.89 -9.06 26.79
CA LEU A 184 21.09 -10.43 26.32
C LEU A 184 21.78 -10.41 24.95
N SER A 185 23.04 -10.85 24.89
CA SER A 185 23.91 -10.70 23.70
C SER A 185 23.65 -11.69 22.56
N LYS A 186 22.88 -12.76 22.80
CA LYS A 186 22.64 -13.79 21.78
C LYS A 186 21.50 -13.37 20.85
N LYS A 187 21.73 -13.46 19.54
CA LYS A 187 20.69 -13.29 18.53
C LYS A 187 19.78 -14.52 18.56
N ILE A 188 18.59 -14.38 19.14
CA ILE A 188 17.63 -15.47 19.27
C ILE A 188 16.58 -15.36 18.18
N LYS A 189 16.38 -16.46 17.45
CA LYS A 189 15.27 -16.58 16.49
C LYS A 189 14.01 -17.03 17.24
N MET A 190 12.89 -16.39 16.93
CA MET A 190 11.58 -16.73 17.50
C MET A 190 11.27 -18.22 17.29
N ASN A 191 10.86 -18.90 18.36
CA ASN A 191 10.52 -20.32 18.34
C ASN A 191 9.10 -20.52 18.89
N TYR A 192 8.13 -20.69 17.99
CA TYR A 192 6.72 -20.81 18.35
C TYR A 192 6.39 -22.17 18.98
N ASP A 193 6.94 -23.27 18.46
CA ASP A 193 6.59 -24.62 18.94
C ASP A 193 7.12 -24.87 20.38
N ASN A 194 8.26 -24.28 20.73
CA ASN A 194 8.86 -24.36 22.06
C ASN A 194 8.82 -23.03 22.82
N TYR A 195 7.82 -22.18 22.51
CA TYR A 195 7.73 -20.81 23.03
C TYR A 195 7.92 -20.73 24.56
N LYS A 196 7.18 -21.54 25.32
CA LYS A 196 7.27 -21.54 26.78
C LYS A 196 8.65 -21.92 27.31
N LYS A 197 9.26 -22.96 26.74
CA LYS A 197 10.54 -23.49 27.25
C LYS A 197 11.72 -22.64 26.81
N LYS A 198 11.76 -22.24 25.54
CA LYS A 198 12.91 -21.54 24.94
C LYS A 198 12.83 -20.03 25.02
N ILE A 199 11.64 -19.44 25.13
CA ILE A 199 11.48 -17.99 25.22
C ILE A 199 11.17 -17.60 26.67
N ILE A 200 10.04 -18.06 27.22
CA ILE A 200 9.61 -17.68 28.58
C ILE A 200 10.59 -18.20 29.64
N LYS A 201 10.80 -19.52 29.75
CA LYS A 201 11.61 -20.10 30.83
C LYS A 201 13.10 -19.72 30.75
N MET A 202 13.66 -19.62 29.54
CA MET A 202 15.09 -19.37 29.37
C MET A 202 15.47 -17.89 29.42
N HIS A 203 14.58 -16.99 29.02
CA HIS A 203 14.89 -15.56 28.93
C HIS A 203 14.03 -14.69 29.84
N SER A 204 13.01 -15.26 30.48
CA SER A 204 12.03 -14.53 31.30
C SER A 204 11.36 -13.41 30.53
N ILE A 205 10.98 -13.67 29.28
CA ILE A 205 10.29 -12.71 28.39
C ILE A 205 9.03 -13.38 27.84
N ALA A 206 7.92 -12.65 27.85
CA ALA A 206 6.66 -13.07 27.26
C ALA A 206 6.09 -12.00 26.33
N LEU A 207 5.24 -12.44 25.41
CA LEU A 207 4.50 -11.61 24.48
C LEU A 207 3.09 -11.51 25.04
N GLU A 208 2.77 -10.34 25.59
CA GLU A 208 1.48 -10.04 26.18
C GLU A 208 0.57 -9.38 25.14
N GLY A 209 -0.75 -9.52 25.29
CA GLY A 209 -1.73 -8.92 24.38
C GLY A 209 -1.94 -9.69 23.06
N TRP A 210 -1.56 -10.96 23.01
CA TRP A 210 -1.79 -11.81 21.83
C TRP A 210 -3.29 -12.03 21.57
N THR A 211 -3.76 -11.70 20.37
CA THR A 211 -5.20 -11.67 20.04
C THR A 211 -5.78 -12.98 19.53
N CYS A 212 -4.95 -13.93 19.09
CA CYS A 212 -5.40 -15.17 18.43
C CYS A 212 -5.39 -16.41 19.35
N GLY A 213 -5.77 -16.25 20.63
CA GLY A 213 -5.76 -17.33 21.61
C GLY A 213 -4.35 -17.73 22.03
N LYS A 214 -3.89 -18.94 21.65
CA LYS A 214 -2.55 -19.42 22.00
C LYS A 214 -1.49 -18.82 21.07
N VAL A 215 -0.37 -18.39 21.64
CA VAL A 215 0.80 -17.94 20.87
C VAL A 215 1.27 -19.08 19.95
N GLN A 216 1.20 -18.83 18.64
CA GLN A 216 1.58 -19.76 17.59
C GLN A 216 2.19 -19.02 16.41
N ASN A 217 2.80 -19.76 15.48
CA ASN A 217 3.35 -19.18 14.27
C ASN A 217 2.22 -18.50 13.48
N PRO A 218 2.36 -17.22 13.05
CA PRO A 218 1.35 -16.55 12.24
C PRO A 218 0.94 -17.34 10.99
N GLY A 219 1.83 -18.14 10.40
CA GLY A 219 1.51 -19.01 9.27
C GLY A 219 0.54 -20.16 9.59
N LYS A 220 0.29 -20.46 10.88
CA LYS A 220 -0.74 -21.42 11.34
C LYS A 220 -2.09 -20.75 11.64
N ILE A 221 -2.17 -19.41 11.59
CA ILE A 221 -3.42 -18.67 11.74
C ILE A 221 -4.17 -18.74 10.41
N CYS A 222 -5.32 -19.43 10.40
CA CYS A 222 -6.06 -19.73 9.18
C CYS A 222 -6.80 -18.51 8.62
N HIS A 223 -7.40 -17.70 9.48
CA HIS A 223 -8.24 -16.59 9.06
C HIS A 223 -7.42 -15.32 8.83
N CYS A 224 -7.57 -14.74 7.64
CA CYS A 224 -6.94 -13.47 7.28
C CYS A 224 -7.33 -12.34 8.25
N LYS A 225 -8.59 -12.33 8.72
CA LYS A 225 -9.09 -11.34 9.67
C LYS A 225 -8.32 -11.36 10.99
N ASP A 226 -8.02 -12.55 11.51
CA ASP A 226 -7.27 -12.71 12.75
C ASP A 226 -5.81 -12.23 12.59
N LEU A 227 -5.21 -12.48 11.41
CA LEU A 227 -3.88 -11.96 11.08
C LEU A 227 -3.84 -10.43 11.04
N VAL A 228 -4.89 -9.80 10.49
CA VAL A 228 -5.01 -8.34 10.48
C VAL A 228 -5.14 -7.81 11.91
N THR A 229 -6.03 -8.40 12.72
CA THR A 229 -6.19 -8.00 14.12
C THR A 229 -4.91 -8.18 14.94
N LEU A 230 -4.14 -9.24 14.68
CA LEU A 230 -2.83 -9.44 15.30
C LEU A 230 -1.82 -8.38 14.86
N LEU A 231 -1.78 -8.08 13.56
CA LEU A 231 -0.86 -7.06 13.03
C LEU A 231 -1.19 -5.68 13.60
N ASP A 232 -2.46 -5.31 13.66
CA ASP A 232 -2.90 -4.04 14.25
C ASP A 232 -2.55 -3.98 15.74
N ALA A 233 -2.71 -5.08 16.48
CA ALA A 233 -2.31 -5.14 17.88
C ALA A 233 -0.79 -4.97 18.07
N LEU A 234 0.03 -5.56 17.19
CA LEU A 234 1.49 -5.41 17.21
C LEU A 234 1.92 -3.96 16.88
N VAL A 235 1.29 -3.33 15.89
CA VAL A 235 1.63 -1.97 15.44
C VAL A 235 1.18 -0.91 16.45
N ASN A 236 0.00 -1.09 17.04
CA ASN A 236 -0.56 -0.15 18.03
C ASN A 236 -0.08 -0.43 19.46
N GLU A 237 0.99 -1.21 19.63
CA GLU A 237 1.57 -1.57 20.94
C GLU A 237 0.57 -2.23 21.91
N GLN A 238 -0.48 -2.86 21.42
CA GLN A 238 -1.40 -3.67 22.23
C GLN A 238 -0.87 -5.08 22.46
N CYS A 239 -0.05 -5.59 21.54
CA CYS A 239 0.65 -6.86 21.64
C CYS A 239 2.16 -6.58 21.72
N LEU A 240 2.77 -6.71 22.90
CA LEU A 240 4.14 -6.26 23.16
C LEU A 240 4.93 -7.26 24.01
N TRP A 241 6.25 -7.19 23.86
CA TRP A 241 7.16 -8.03 24.62
C TRP A 241 7.45 -7.42 26.00
N ILE A 242 7.17 -8.18 27.04
CA ILE A 242 7.42 -7.80 28.43
C ILE A 242 8.47 -8.71 29.06
N GLN A 243 9.28 -8.13 29.94
CA GLN A 243 10.16 -8.90 30.82
C GLN A 243 9.36 -9.34 32.03
N LEU A 244 9.38 -10.64 32.30
CA LEU A 244 8.69 -11.26 33.43
C LEU A 244 9.59 -11.34 34.65
N THR A 245 8.99 -11.26 35.83
CA THR A 245 9.63 -11.66 37.09
C THR A 245 9.66 -13.19 37.22
N GLN A 246 10.49 -13.70 38.14
CA GLN A 246 10.61 -15.15 38.35
C GLN A 246 9.28 -15.80 38.75
N GLU A 247 8.51 -15.14 39.60
CA GLU A 247 7.17 -15.59 40.03
C GLU A 247 6.19 -15.66 38.84
N GLN A 248 6.21 -14.67 37.95
CA GLN A 248 5.36 -14.66 36.75
C GLN A 248 5.75 -15.76 35.76
N VAL A 249 7.06 -16.06 35.63
CA VAL A 249 7.54 -17.18 34.80
C VAL A 249 6.98 -18.50 35.33
N GLU A 250 6.99 -18.69 36.65
CA GLU A 250 6.44 -19.89 37.29
C GLU A 250 4.94 -20.02 37.10
N GLN A 251 4.18 -18.92 37.24
CA GLN A 251 2.74 -18.88 36.95
C GLN A 251 2.43 -19.24 35.50
N HIS A 252 3.18 -18.70 34.54
CA HIS A 252 3.01 -19.01 33.11
C HIS A 252 3.31 -20.49 32.77
N ILE A 253 4.22 -21.11 33.51
CA ILE A 253 4.54 -22.54 33.37
C ILE A 253 3.47 -23.41 34.05
N ALA A 254 2.97 -23.00 35.22
CA ALA A 254 2.01 -23.73 36.02
C ALA A 254 0.61 -23.78 35.39
N GLY A 255 0.13 -22.66 34.84
CA GLY A 255 -1.20 -22.55 34.20
C GLY A 255 -1.38 -23.32 32.88
N ASN A 256 -0.55 -24.33 32.60
CA ASN A 256 -0.68 -25.22 31.42
C ASN A 256 -0.55 -26.71 31.79
N ARG A 257 -0.73 -27.05 33.07
CA ARG A 257 -0.91 -28.44 33.51
C ARG A 257 -2.38 -28.87 33.56
N GLU A 258 -3.31 -27.99 33.17
CA GLU A 258 -4.71 -28.30 32.86
C GLU A 258 -4.93 -28.28 31.35
#